data_AF-A0A3R7A1C3-F1
#
_entry.id   AF-A0A3R7A1C3-F1
#
_cell.length_a   1.000
_cell.length_b   1.000
_cell.length_c   1.000
_cell.angle_alpha   90.00
_cell.angle_beta   90.00
_cell.angle_gamma   90.00
#
_symmetry.space_group_name_H-M   'P 1'
#
loop_
_entity.id
_entity.type
_entity.pdbx_description
1 polymer ?
#
loop_
_entity_poly.entity_id
_entity_poly.type
_entity_poly.pdbx_seq_one_letter_code
_entity_poly.pdbx_strand_id
1 'polypeptide(L)'
;LNLGLINHFPIYTQFDREYRGGLYNLWVWYVAKNASEAGFQVLFPTLGMGIMYVMVGFQTDWQLFWSLLVYIVLLTSAAVGLGYMTSCMTRHPHVANIVGITIMLPMMVFGGFFLNASTSPVYLVWLEYLSPLKYCFRGMSRAFWTSVDVIPCAQGQVCVATTGAEVLASLSLDEYSMATDIAALIGVNVFFRSVGALWLWHNLRGSA
;
A
#
# COMPACT_ATOMS: atom_id res chain seq x y z
N LEU A 1 -11.50 -1.68 -9.57
CA LEU A 1 -11.97 -0.71 -8.56
C LEU A 1 -13.49 -0.84 -8.41
N ASN A 2 -13.97 -1.48 -7.34
CA ASN A 2 -15.41 -1.59 -7.07
C ASN A 2 -15.90 -0.31 -6.35
N LEU A 3 -15.86 0.81 -7.07
CA LEU A 3 -16.31 2.13 -6.59
C LEU A 3 -17.84 2.17 -6.34
N GLY A 4 -18.61 1.21 -6.85
CA GLY A 4 -20.08 1.20 -6.74
C GLY A 4 -20.61 0.84 -5.36
N LEU A 5 -19.97 -0.09 -4.64
CA LEU A 5 -20.45 -0.57 -3.33
C LEU A 5 -20.04 0.33 -2.16
N ILE A 6 -18.93 1.07 -2.29
CA ILE A 6 -18.45 2.00 -1.25
C ILE A 6 -19.25 3.31 -1.25
N ASN A 7 -19.78 3.73 -2.41
CA ASN A 7 -20.49 5.01 -2.52
C ASN A 7 -21.96 4.96 -2.07
N HIS A 8 -22.57 3.78 -1.90
CA HIS A 8 -24.00 3.69 -1.61
C HIS A 8 -24.32 3.68 -0.11
N PHE A 9 -23.39 3.27 0.77
CA PHE A 9 -23.61 3.25 2.21
C PHE A 9 -22.36 3.73 2.98
N PRO A 10 -22.47 4.80 3.80
CA PRO A 10 -21.37 5.21 4.65
C PRO A 10 -21.11 4.12 5.69
N ILE A 11 -19.90 3.55 5.67
CA ILE A 11 -19.50 2.45 6.55
C ILE A 11 -19.78 2.80 8.03
N TYR A 12 -19.44 4.03 8.43
CA TYR A 12 -19.69 4.54 9.78
C TYR A 12 -21.18 4.52 10.15
N THR A 13 -22.06 5.07 9.31
CA THR A 13 -23.48 5.26 9.67
C THR A 13 -24.24 3.95 9.70
N GLN A 14 -23.94 3.04 8.78
CA GLN A 14 -24.53 1.72 8.77
C GLN A 14 -24.11 0.94 10.02
N PHE A 15 -22.81 0.96 10.34
CA PHE A 15 -22.31 0.31 11.54
C PHE A 15 -22.88 0.90 12.83
N ASP A 16 -22.95 2.23 12.97
CA ASP A 16 -23.50 2.89 14.17
C ASP A 16 -24.95 2.47 14.42
N ARG A 17 -25.76 2.38 13.36
CA ARG A 17 -27.15 1.91 13.45
C ARG A 17 -27.23 0.46 13.95
N GLU A 18 -26.42 -0.43 13.39
CA GLU A 18 -26.41 -1.86 13.76
C GLU A 18 -25.84 -2.10 15.16
N TYR A 19 -24.83 -1.32 15.56
CA TYR A 19 -24.25 -1.36 16.90
C TYR A 19 -25.25 -0.89 17.97
N ARG A 20 -25.95 0.22 17.73
CA ARG A 20 -27.01 0.73 18.64
C ARG A 20 -28.22 -0.20 18.70
N GLY A 21 -28.48 -0.94 17.62
CA GLY A 21 -29.49 -2.01 17.60
C GLY A 21 -29.08 -3.28 18.34
N GLY A 22 -27.86 -3.36 18.87
CA GLY A 22 -27.37 -4.51 19.63
C GLY A 22 -27.11 -5.77 18.78
N LEU A 23 -26.98 -5.64 17.46
CA LEU A 23 -26.83 -6.79 16.56
C LEU A 23 -25.47 -7.47 16.69
N TYR A 24 -24.39 -6.70 16.87
CA TYR A 24 -23.03 -7.24 17.04
C TYR A 24 -22.06 -6.26 17.70
N ASN A 25 -21.01 -6.80 18.30
CA ASN A 25 -19.91 -6.02 18.87
C ASN A 25 -19.01 -5.42 17.78
N LEU A 26 -18.39 -4.27 18.09
CA LEU A 26 -17.44 -3.56 17.20
C LEU A 26 -16.37 -4.48 16.61
N TRP A 27 -15.70 -5.27 17.46
CA TRP A 27 -14.58 -6.11 17.05
C TRP A 27 -15.00 -7.23 16.09
N VAL A 28 -16.17 -7.83 16.32
CA VAL A 28 -16.70 -8.91 15.48
C VAL A 28 -16.98 -8.38 14.08
N TRP A 29 -17.65 -7.23 14.00
CA TRP A 29 -17.92 -6.58 12.72
C TRP A 29 -16.64 -6.16 12.01
N TYR A 30 -15.70 -5.52 12.70
CA TYR A 30 -14.47 -5.01 12.09
C TYR A 30 -13.62 -6.14 11.49
N VAL A 31 -13.48 -7.25 12.22
CA VAL A 31 -12.74 -8.44 11.74
C VAL A 31 -13.50 -9.12 10.60
N ALA A 32 -14.80 -9.35 10.75
CA ALA A 32 -15.61 -9.98 9.69
C ALA A 32 -15.57 -9.16 8.38
N LYS A 33 -15.63 -7.83 8.51
CA LYS A 33 -15.56 -6.92 7.37
C LYS A 33 -14.21 -6.98 6.67
N ASN A 34 -13.09 -6.89 7.41
CA ASN A 34 -11.75 -7.04 6.84
C ASN A 34 -11.53 -8.44 6.22
N ALA A 35 -12.01 -9.51 6.87
CA ALA A 35 -11.89 -10.87 6.36
C ALA A 35 -12.67 -11.08 5.06
N SER A 36 -13.88 -10.52 4.96
CA SER A 36 -14.71 -10.62 3.75
C SER A 36 -14.06 -9.96 2.52
N GLU A 37 -13.25 -8.92 2.74
CA GLU A 37 -12.58 -8.19 1.67
C GLU A 37 -11.16 -8.70 1.36
N ALA A 38 -10.55 -9.47 2.27
CA ALA A 38 -9.21 -10.01 2.08
C ALA A 38 -9.09 -10.86 0.81
N GLY A 39 -10.11 -11.66 0.49
CA GLY A 39 -10.14 -12.46 -0.74
C GLY A 39 -10.06 -11.58 -2.00
N PHE A 40 -10.83 -10.50 -2.06
CA PHE A 40 -10.78 -9.56 -3.17
C PHE A 40 -9.47 -8.78 -3.22
N GLN A 41 -8.90 -8.42 -2.06
CA GLN A 41 -7.61 -7.75 -1.96
C GLN A 41 -6.45 -8.58 -2.53
N VAL A 42 -6.56 -9.92 -2.53
CA VAL A 42 -5.56 -10.81 -3.15
C VAL A 42 -5.90 -11.08 -4.62
N LEU A 43 -7.17 -11.39 -4.92
CA LEU A 43 -7.59 -11.81 -6.26
C LEU A 43 -7.30 -10.74 -7.33
N PHE A 44 -7.73 -9.51 -7.11
CA PHE A 44 -7.60 -8.43 -8.10
C PHE A 44 -6.14 -8.09 -8.45
N PRO A 45 -5.23 -7.84 -7.48
CA PRO A 45 -3.83 -7.59 -7.83
C PRO A 45 -3.12 -8.82 -8.38
N THR A 46 -3.52 -10.04 -8.01
CA THR A 46 -2.94 -11.26 -8.62
C THR A 46 -3.25 -11.33 -10.11
N LEU A 47 -4.50 -11.08 -10.50
CA LEU A 47 -4.89 -11.03 -11.91
C LEU A 47 -4.18 -9.87 -12.65
N GLY A 48 -4.16 -8.69 -12.04
CA GLY A 48 -3.48 -7.52 -12.62
C GLY A 48 -1.98 -7.75 -12.81
N MET A 49 -1.31 -8.32 -11.80
CA MET A 49 0.12 -8.64 -11.86
C MET A 49 0.40 -9.73 -12.89
N GLY A 50 -0.43 -10.77 -12.99
CA GLY A 50 -0.28 -11.82 -14.01
C GLY A 50 -0.29 -11.26 -15.43
N ILE A 51 -1.22 -10.36 -15.74
CA ILE A 51 -1.29 -9.71 -17.06
C ILE A 51 -0.06 -8.82 -17.28
N MET A 52 0.27 -7.96 -16.30
CA MET A 52 1.41 -7.06 -16.40
C MET A 52 2.74 -7.80 -16.58
N TYR A 53 2.92 -8.93 -15.89
CA TYR A 53 4.14 -9.74 -15.96
C TYR A 53 4.39 -10.26 -17.39
N VAL A 54 3.33 -10.73 -18.06
CA VAL A 54 3.39 -11.20 -19.45
C VAL A 54 3.60 -10.02 -20.41
N MET A 55 2.94 -8.89 -20.19
CA MET A 55 3.04 -7.72 -21.08
C MET A 55 4.41 -7.05 -21.05
N VAL A 56 5.06 -6.99 -19.89
CA VAL A 56 6.42 -6.44 -19.77
C VAL A 56 7.45 -7.40 -20.38
N GLY A 57 7.11 -8.69 -20.52
CA GLY A 57 7.99 -9.69 -21.10
C GLY A 57 9.12 -10.11 -20.16
N PHE A 58 8.87 -10.11 -18.85
CA PHE A 58 9.81 -10.68 -17.90
C PHE A 58 10.09 -12.15 -18.25
N GLN A 59 11.36 -12.57 -18.13
CA GLN A 59 11.75 -13.97 -18.34
C GLN A 59 10.97 -14.88 -17.37
N THR A 60 10.93 -16.19 -17.62
CA THR A 60 10.16 -17.17 -16.84
C THR A 60 10.76 -17.43 -15.43
N ASP A 61 11.14 -16.37 -14.71
CA ASP A 61 11.60 -16.43 -13.33
C ASP A 61 10.41 -16.36 -12.36
N TRP A 62 10.07 -17.51 -11.78
CA TRP A 62 8.98 -17.60 -10.82
C TRP A 62 9.28 -16.89 -9.50
N GLN A 63 10.56 -16.78 -9.10
CA GLN A 63 10.93 -16.11 -7.86
C GLN A 63 10.66 -14.60 -7.96
N LEU A 64 10.96 -14.01 -9.12
CA LEU A 64 10.62 -12.62 -9.42
C LEU A 64 9.10 -12.41 -9.37
N PHE A 65 8.32 -13.27 -10.03
CA PHE A 65 6.86 -13.16 -10.05
C PHE A 65 6.26 -13.17 -8.63
N TRP A 66 6.64 -14.14 -7.80
CA TRP A 66 6.12 -14.24 -6.43
C TRP A 66 6.54 -13.05 -5.56
N SER A 67 7.78 -12.56 -5.73
CA SER A 67 8.27 -11.39 -4.99
C SER A 67 7.47 -10.13 -5.34
N LEU A 68 7.26 -9.88 -6.64
CA LEU A 68 6.44 -8.75 -7.10
C LEU A 68 4.98 -8.89 -6.63
N LEU A 69 4.44 -10.11 -6.66
CA LEU A 69 3.08 -10.40 -6.22
C LEU A 69 2.87 -10.08 -4.73
N VAL A 70 3.82 -10.44 -3.86
CA VAL A 70 3.74 -10.14 -2.43
C VAL A 70 3.69 -8.63 -2.19
N TYR A 71 4.57 -7.86 -2.84
CA TYR A 71 4.60 -6.40 -2.67
C TYR A 71 3.32 -5.73 -3.16
N ILE A 72 2.79 -6.13 -4.33
CA ILE A 72 1.57 -5.52 -4.86
C ILE A 72 0.34 -5.87 -4.01
N VAL A 73 0.25 -7.10 -3.47
CA VAL A 73 -0.84 -7.50 -2.57
C VAL A 73 -0.77 -6.76 -1.23
N LEU A 74 0.43 -6.58 -0.68
CA LEU A 74 0.62 -5.79 0.55
C LEU A 74 0.28 -4.31 0.33
N LEU A 75 0.68 -3.75 -0.83
CA LEU A 75 0.35 -2.38 -1.19
C LEU A 75 -1.16 -2.18 -1.35
N THR A 76 -1.86 -3.07 -2.07
CA THR A 76 -3.33 -2.99 -2.19
C THR A 76 -4.00 -3.11 -0.83
N SER A 77 -3.52 -4.00 0.03
CA SER A 77 -4.06 -4.14 1.37
C SER A 77 -3.82 -2.88 2.22
N ALA A 78 -2.66 -2.23 2.11
CA ALA A 78 -2.35 -0.99 2.82
C ALA A 78 -3.21 0.17 2.31
N ALA A 79 -3.42 0.27 1.00
CA ALA A 79 -4.31 1.26 0.38
C ALA A 79 -5.76 1.08 0.85
N VAL A 80 -6.24 -0.16 0.95
CA VAL A 80 -7.55 -0.47 1.53
C VAL A 80 -7.58 -0.08 3.01
N GLY A 81 -6.53 -0.37 3.78
CA GLY A 81 -6.39 0.08 5.17
C GLY A 81 -6.52 1.60 5.33
N LEU A 82 -5.88 2.38 4.45
CA LEU A 82 -6.02 3.85 4.42
C LEU A 82 -7.47 4.27 4.10
N GLY A 83 -8.12 3.61 3.15
CA GLY A 83 -9.53 3.84 2.83
C GLY A 83 -10.47 3.53 4.00
N TYR A 84 -10.19 2.48 4.76
CA TYR A 84 -10.92 2.16 5.99
C TYR A 84 -10.76 3.26 7.04
N MET A 85 -9.52 3.73 7.25
CA MET A 85 -9.23 4.81 8.20
C MET A 85 -10.08 6.05 7.88
N THR A 86 -10.08 6.53 6.63
CA THR A 86 -10.84 7.73 6.25
C THR A 86 -12.35 7.51 6.23
N SER A 87 -12.81 6.30 5.87
CA SER A 87 -14.22 5.93 5.88
C SER A 87 -14.81 5.80 7.29
N CYS A 88 -14.01 5.36 8.27
CA CYS A 88 -14.42 5.33 9.67
C CYS A 88 -14.42 6.72 10.31
N MET A 89 -13.61 7.65 9.79
CA MET A 89 -13.52 9.02 10.32
C MET A 89 -14.65 9.95 9.85
N THR A 90 -15.35 9.59 8.78
CA THR A 90 -16.32 10.47 8.12
C THR A 90 -17.70 9.83 8.02
N ARG A 91 -18.76 10.64 8.13
CA ARG A 91 -20.15 10.18 8.01
C ARG A 91 -20.65 10.14 6.57
N HIS A 92 -19.98 10.83 5.66
CA HIS A 92 -20.36 10.93 4.25
C HIS A 92 -19.29 10.28 3.36
N PRO A 93 -19.65 9.35 2.46
CA PRO A 93 -18.69 8.62 1.63
C PRO A 93 -17.96 9.53 0.65
N HIS A 94 -18.62 10.59 0.16
CA HIS A 94 -17.99 11.59 -0.69
C HIS A 94 -16.85 12.33 0.03
N VAL A 95 -17.07 12.71 1.30
CA VAL A 95 -16.04 13.37 2.11
C VAL A 95 -14.91 12.40 2.43
N ALA A 96 -15.22 11.14 2.74
CA ALA A 96 -14.24 10.07 2.97
C ALA A 96 -13.27 9.92 1.79
N ASN A 97 -13.81 9.94 0.58
CA ASN A 97 -13.04 9.77 -0.65
C ASN A 97 -12.13 10.98 -0.90
N ILE A 98 -12.66 12.21 -0.78
CA ILE A 98 -11.87 13.43 -0.92
C ILE A 98 -10.70 13.41 0.08
N VAL A 99 -10.98 13.15 1.36
CA VAL A 99 -9.94 13.07 2.40
C VAL A 99 -8.93 11.96 2.10
N GLY A 100 -9.39 10.80 1.65
CA GLY A 100 -8.53 9.68 1.24
C GLY A 100 -7.56 10.07 0.13
N ILE A 101 -8.05 10.70 -0.94
CA ILE A 101 -7.21 11.18 -2.04
C ILE A 101 -6.27 12.28 -1.55
N THR A 102 -6.73 13.23 -0.73
CA THR A 102 -5.89 14.29 -0.18
C THR A 102 -4.74 13.76 0.68
N ILE A 103 -4.94 12.67 1.42
CA ILE A 103 -3.87 12.01 2.20
C ILE A 103 -2.96 11.17 1.29
N MET A 104 -3.54 10.49 0.30
CA MET A 104 -2.79 9.61 -0.61
C MET A 104 -1.83 10.39 -1.53
N LEU A 105 -2.23 11.57 -2.02
CA LEU A 105 -1.42 12.38 -2.92
C LEU A 105 -0.04 12.73 -2.36
N PRO A 106 0.09 13.33 -1.16
CA PRO A 106 1.42 13.63 -0.62
C PRO A 106 2.18 12.33 -0.29
N MET A 107 1.52 11.27 0.19
CA MET A 107 2.17 9.96 0.38
C MET A 107 2.75 9.38 -0.93
N MET A 108 2.11 9.66 -2.07
CA MET A 108 2.58 9.26 -3.39
C MET A 108 3.83 10.03 -3.81
N VAL A 109 3.85 11.35 -3.59
CA VAL A 109 4.99 12.22 -3.91
C VAL A 109 6.23 11.84 -3.09
N PHE A 110 6.06 11.57 -1.80
CA PHE A 110 7.14 11.11 -0.91
C PHE A 110 7.32 9.58 -0.95
N GLY A 111 6.69 8.87 -1.89
CA GLY A 111 6.71 7.41 -2.01
C GLY A 111 8.00 6.84 -2.61
N GLY A 112 9.13 7.56 -2.55
CA GLY A 112 10.44 7.09 -3.01
C GLY A 112 10.68 7.07 -4.53
N PHE A 113 9.64 7.17 -5.36
CA PHE A 113 9.77 7.23 -6.82
C PHE A 113 10.04 8.65 -7.35
N PHE A 114 9.29 9.65 -6.87
CA PHE A 114 9.38 11.03 -7.39
C PHE A 114 10.43 11.89 -6.69
N LEU A 115 10.68 11.61 -5.41
CA LEU A 115 11.68 12.29 -4.60
C LEU A 115 12.52 11.23 -3.89
N ASN A 116 13.84 11.42 -3.95
CA ASN A 116 14.76 10.60 -3.20
C ASN A 116 14.63 10.94 -1.70
N ALA A 117 14.70 9.94 -0.83
CA ALA A 117 14.64 10.11 0.63
C ALA A 117 15.69 11.13 1.13
N SER A 118 16.84 11.19 0.46
CA SER A 118 17.95 12.09 0.79
C SER A 118 17.69 13.57 0.53
N THR A 119 16.72 13.92 -0.32
CA THR A 119 16.36 15.31 -0.64
C THR A 119 15.08 15.78 0.05
N SER A 120 14.44 14.91 0.85
CA SER A 120 13.23 15.22 1.58
C SER A 120 13.51 16.14 2.78
N PRO A 121 12.77 17.25 2.95
CA PRO A 121 12.99 18.14 4.08
C PRO A 121 12.65 17.44 5.41
N VAL A 122 13.43 17.73 6.46
CA VAL A 122 13.37 17.04 7.77
C VAL A 122 11.96 17.00 8.38
N TYR A 123 11.14 18.02 8.13
CA TYR A 123 9.77 18.10 8.64
C TYR A 123 8.76 17.18 7.94
N LEU A 124 9.07 16.59 6.77
CA LEU A 124 8.19 15.64 6.04
C LEU A 124 8.64 14.19 6.12
N VAL A 125 9.77 13.91 6.79
CA VAL A 125 10.35 12.57 6.92
C VAL A 125 9.36 11.57 7.56
N TRP A 126 8.53 12.01 8.50
CA TRP A 126 7.52 11.14 9.12
C TRP A 126 6.46 10.66 8.11
N LEU A 127 6.09 11.49 7.13
CA LEU A 127 5.11 11.16 6.11
C LEU A 127 5.66 10.11 5.14
N GLU A 128 6.96 10.20 4.86
CA GLU A 128 7.69 9.22 4.07
C GLU A 128 7.70 7.84 4.76
N TYR A 129 7.89 7.79 6.08
CA TYR A 129 7.81 6.53 6.85
C TYR A 129 6.39 5.92 6.87
N LEU A 130 5.36 6.74 6.75
CA LEU A 130 3.97 6.28 6.67
C LEU A 130 3.54 5.91 5.24
N SER A 131 4.35 6.20 4.22
CA SER A 131 3.98 5.91 2.83
C SER A 131 4.17 4.43 2.51
N PRO A 132 3.10 3.65 2.26
CA PRO A 132 3.25 2.27 1.81
C PRO A 132 3.87 2.19 0.41
N LEU A 133 3.75 3.25 -0.40
CA LEU A 133 4.28 3.31 -1.75
C LEU A 133 5.81 3.30 -1.76
N LYS A 134 6.45 3.95 -0.76
CA LYS A 134 7.91 3.91 -0.57
C LYS A 134 8.43 2.49 -0.43
N TYR A 135 7.88 1.72 0.49
CA TYR A 135 8.35 0.36 0.76
C TYR A 135 8.04 -0.59 -0.40
N CYS A 136 6.87 -0.42 -1.05
CA CYS A 136 6.53 -1.20 -2.23
C CYS A 136 7.48 -0.91 -3.40
N PHE A 137 7.78 0.35 -3.67
CA PHE A 137 8.72 0.74 -4.73
C PHE A 137 10.11 0.17 -4.45
N ARG A 138 10.67 0.42 -3.26
CA ARG A 138 11.97 -0.12 -2.84
C ARG A 138 12.04 -1.64 -2.99
N GLY A 139 11.02 -2.34 -2.51
CA GLY A 139 10.94 -3.80 -2.53
C GLY A 139 10.83 -4.39 -3.94
N MET A 140 9.95 -3.83 -4.77
CA MET A 140 9.77 -4.27 -6.16
C MET A 140 10.99 -3.95 -7.02
N SER A 141 11.58 -2.76 -6.86
CA SER A 141 12.83 -2.40 -7.53
C SER A 141 13.96 -3.36 -7.15
N ARG A 142 14.10 -3.69 -5.87
CA ARG A 142 15.09 -4.68 -5.43
C ARG A 142 14.82 -6.04 -6.04
N ALA A 143 13.59 -6.55 -5.97
CA ALA A 143 13.21 -7.84 -6.54
C ALA A 143 13.58 -7.95 -8.03
N PHE A 144 13.29 -6.90 -8.80
CA PHE A 144 13.58 -6.85 -10.22
C PHE A 144 15.09 -6.74 -10.51
N TRP A 145 15.77 -5.76 -9.91
CA TRP A 145 17.18 -5.52 -10.23
C TRP A 145 18.11 -6.60 -9.70
N THR A 146 17.73 -7.37 -8.68
CA THR A 146 18.49 -8.56 -8.25
C THR A 146 18.40 -9.72 -9.24
N SER A 147 17.38 -9.76 -10.11
CA SER A 147 17.26 -10.76 -11.17
C SER A 147 17.99 -10.39 -12.48
N VAL A 148 18.56 -9.18 -12.56
CA VAL A 148 19.22 -8.66 -13.76
C VAL A 148 20.74 -8.60 -13.55
N ASP A 149 21.45 -9.61 -14.07
CA ASP A 149 22.90 -9.70 -13.92
C ASP A 149 23.67 -8.76 -14.84
N VAL A 150 23.22 -8.59 -16.10
CA VAL A 150 23.94 -7.83 -17.12
C VAL A 150 22.99 -6.90 -17.88
N ILE A 151 23.36 -5.63 -17.93
CA ILE A 151 22.68 -4.60 -18.73
C ILE A 151 23.56 -4.30 -19.95
N PRO A 152 23.08 -4.51 -21.18
CA PRO A 152 23.89 -4.30 -22.37
C PRO A 152 24.23 -2.81 -22.54
N CYS A 153 25.52 -2.49 -22.47
CA CYS A 153 26.06 -1.16 -22.74
C CYS A 153 26.56 -1.09 -24.19
N ALA A 154 26.05 -0.15 -24.98
CA ALA A 154 26.51 0.04 -26.35
C ALA A 154 27.95 0.58 -26.38
N GLN A 155 28.76 0.09 -27.32
CA GLN A 155 30.15 0.53 -27.48
C GLN A 155 30.21 2.04 -27.79
N GLY A 156 31.00 2.77 -27.01
CA GLY A 156 31.20 4.22 -27.15
C GLY A 156 30.27 5.10 -26.31
N GLN A 157 29.36 4.53 -25.52
CA GLN A 157 28.53 5.28 -24.56
C GLN A 157 29.09 5.16 -23.14
N VAL A 158 28.98 6.24 -22.37
CA VAL A 158 29.24 6.23 -20.92
C VAL A 158 27.99 5.67 -20.24
N CYS A 159 28.04 4.39 -19.85
CA CYS A 159 26.96 3.75 -19.12
C CYS A 159 27.13 3.98 -17.61
N VAL A 160 26.07 4.46 -16.95
CA VAL A 160 26.06 4.75 -15.51
C VAL A 160 26.02 3.47 -14.67
N ALA A 161 25.42 2.40 -15.20
CA ALA A 161 25.36 1.10 -14.56
C ALA A 161 25.36 -0.02 -15.63
N THR A 162 26.06 -1.09 -15.33
CA THR A 162 26.21 -2.30 -16.17
C THR A 162 25.59 -3.54 -15.51
N THR A 163 25.26 -3.45 -14.22
CA THR A 163 24.59 -4.50 -13.44
C THR A 163 23.40 -3.95 -12.68
N GLY A 164 22.43 -4.81 -12.33
CA GLY A 164 21.30 -4.38 -11.50
C GLY A 164 21.71 -3.90 -10.11
N ALA A 165 22.79 -4.44 -9.54
CA ALA A 165 23.35 -3.99 -8.25
C ALA A 165 23.85 -2.54 -8.32
N GLU A 166 24.52 -2.15 -9.41
CA GLU A 166 24.95 -0.76 -9.63
C GLU A 166 23.75 0.18 -9.78
N VAL A 167 22.67 -0.26 -10.44
CA VAL A 167 21.43 0.51 -10.52
C VAL A 167 20.84 0.75 -9.13
N LEU A 168 20.77 -0.29 -8.29
CA LEU A 168 20.28 -0.17 -6.92
C LEU A 168 21.12 0.79 -6.08
N ALA A 169 22.46 0.73 -6.21
CA ALA A 169 23.35 1.66 -5.53
C ALA A 169 23.14 3.11 -6.00
N SER A 170 22.95 3.32 -7.31
CA SER A 170 22.67 4.66 -7.87
C SER A 170 21.33 5.24 -7.40
N LEU A 171 20.36 4.38 -7.09
CA LEU A 171 19.04 4.74 -6.56
C LEU A 171 19.00 4.81 -5.03
N SER A 172 20.11 4.52 -4.33
CA SER A 172 20.17 4.41 -2.86
C SER A 172 19.17 3.38 -2.29
N LEU A 173 19.06 2.24 -2.98
CA LEU A 173 18.14 1.14 -2.67
C LEU A 173 18.85 -0.11 -2.12
N ASP A 174 20.14 -0.03 -1.84
CA ASP A 174 21.00 -1.13 -1.38
C ASP A 174 21.03 -1.29 0.15
N GLU A 175 20.62 -0.28 0.91
CA GLU A 175 20.81 -0.21 2.38
C GLU A 175 20.00 -1.23 3.20
N TYR A 176 18.83 -1.65 2.72
CA TYR A 176 17.88 -2.48 3.50
C TYR A 176 17.66 -3.86 2.88
N SER A 177 17.07 -4.79 3.65
CA SER A 177 16.68 -6.11 3.13
C SER A 177 15.24 -6.11 2.60
N MET A 178 14.91 -7.02 1.67
CA MET A 178 13.53 -7.19 1.17
C MET A 178 12.54 -7.47 2.31
N ALA A 179 12.97 -8.25 3.32
CA ALA A 179 12.16 -8.57 4.49
C ALA A 179 11.84 -7.33 5.34
N THR A 180 12.77 -6.38 5.43
CA THR A 180 12.54 -5.11 6.14
C THR A 180 11.42 -4.30 5.49
N ASP A 181 11.41 -4.22 4.16
CA ASP A 181 10.36 -3.51 3.42
C ASP A 181 8.98 -4.20 3.55
N ILE A 182 8.95 -5.54 3.58
CA ILE A 182 7.73 -6.33 3.85
C ILE A 182 7.22 -6.06 5.28
N ALA A 183 8.09 -6.11 6.28
CA ALA A 183 7.72 -5.85 7.66
C ALA A 183 7.20 -4.43 7.86
N ALA A 184 7.84 -3.44 7.22
CA ALA A 184 7.38 -2.04 7.24
C ALA A 184 6.00 -1.88 6.59
N LEU A 185 5.75 -2.54 5.45
CA LEU A 185 4.43 -2.55 4.81
C LEU A 185 3.34 -3.14 5.70
N ILE A 186 3.62 -4.28 6.34
CA ILE A 186 2.70 -4.90 7.29
C ILE A 186 2.45 -3.94 8.47
N GLY A 187 3.49 -3.31 8.99
CA GLY A 187 3.40 -2.32 10.06
C GLY A 187 2.52 -1.13 9.72
N VAL A 188 2.74 -0.50 8.56
CA VAL A 188 1.93 0.63 8.06
C VAL A 188 0.48 0.21 7.84
N ASN A 189 0.27 -0.99 7.30
CA ASN A 189 -1.06 -1.54 7.08
C ASN A 189 -1.83 -1.74 8.40
N VAL A 190 -1.21 -2.39 9.39
CA VAL A 190 -1.77 -2.56 10.73
C VAL A 190 -2.03 -1.19 11.38
N PHE A 191 -1.11 -0.24 11.21
CA PHE A 191 -1.26 1.12 11.70
C PHE A 191 -2.54 1.78 11.15
N PHE A 192 -2.75 1.83 9.84
CA PHE A 192 -3.96 2.45 9.26
C PHE A 192 -5.26 1.78 9.73
N ARG A 193 -5.28 0.44 9.83
CA ARG A 193 -6.44 -0.31 10.33
C ARG A 193 -6.70 -0.01 11.81
N SER A 194 -5.65 0.01 12.64
CA SER A 194 -5.77 0.31 14.07
C SER A 194 -6.29 1.72 14.33
N VAL A 195 -5.81 2.72 13.59
CA VAL A 195 -6.29 4.11 13.71
C VAL A 195 -7.79 4.20 13.39
N GLY A 196 -8.23 3.57 12.30
CA GLY A 196 -9.65 3.51 11.95
C GLY A 196 -10.51 2.82 13.02
N ALA A 197 -10.05 1.68 13.55
CA ALA A 197 -10.75 0.94 14.61
C ALA A 197 -10.82 1.73 15.93
N LEU A 198 -9.73 2.37 16.34
CA LEU A 198 -9.67 3.18 17.56
C LEU A 198 -10.57 4.42 17.46
N TRP A 199 -10.59 5.08 16.30
CA TRP A 199 -11.46 6.23 16.07
C TRP A 199 -12.94 5.83 16.17
N LEU A 200 -13.29 4.70 15.55
CA LEU A 200 -14.65 4.16 15.61
C LEU A 200 -15.03 3.81 17.06
N TRP A 201 -14.16 3.14 17.80
CA TRP A 201 -14.36 2.80 19.20
C TRP A 201 -14.60 4.01 20.10
N HIS A 202 -13.78 5.07 19.94
CA HIS A 202 -13.89 6.28 20.76
C HIS A 202 -15.23 7.02 20.52
N ASN A 203 -15.65 7.15 19.26
CA ASN A 203 -16.90 7.85 18.93
C ASN A 203 -18.16 7.12 19.41
N LEU A 204 -18.15 5.78 19.43
CA LEU A 204 -19.28 5.01 19.94
C LEU A 204 -19.44 5.16 21.45
N ARG A 205 -18.32 5.19 22.19
CA ARG A 205 -18.32 5.40 23.65
C ARG A 205 -18.72 6.80 24.05
N GLY A 206 -18.31 7.82 23.29
CA GLY A 206 -18.71 9.20 23.55
C GLY A 206 -20.17 9.51 23.26
N SER A 207 -20.91 8.58 22.62
CA SER A 207 -22.30 8.77 22.21
C SER A 207 -23.28 7.82 22.92
N ALA A 208 -22.82 7.16 23.99
CA ALA A 208 -23.58 6.31 24.90
C ALA A 208 -23.67 7.00 26.27
#